data_AF-A0A9P9L490-F1
#
_entry.id   AF-A0A9P9L490-F1
#
_cell.length_a   1.000
_cell.length_b   1.000
_cell.length_c   1.000
_cell.angle_alpha   90.00
_cell.angle_beta   90.00
_cell.angle_gamma   90.00
#
_symmetry.space_group_name_H-M   'P 1'
#
loop_
_entity.id
_entity.type
_entity.pdbx_description
1 polymer ?
#
loop_
_entity_poly.entity_id
_entity_poly.type
_entity_poly.pdbx_seq_one_letter_code
_entity_poly.pdbx_strand_id
1 'polypeptide(L)'
;MPHHHHHWTSIIPKDDENMHDNSGGDGVMVRGAMVPPRQGQSPSLGFALRELLGHLTSARHTCETQLMQFQQHCQRVGVDMSNQALRQREWTLWIRERFDPDMCPHLRDIIDRSRRQVAASYSWQYSPGQDVAGHFANAVRLLDVSCQTLIGMVHQGMNDWDAFTKLELELRAAVGYANFSKEVNPGYFWS
;
A
#
# COMPACT_ATOMS: atom_id res chain seq x y z
N MET A 1 -18.36 -30.24 -6.69
CA MET A 1 -18.49 -28.80 -7.04
C MET A 1 -17.09 -28.23 -7.15
N PRO A 2 -16.73 -27.51 -8.22
CA PRO A 2 -15.35 -27.10 -8.44
C PRO A 2 -15.02 -25.86 -7.59
N HIS A 3 -13.92 -25.94 -6.85
CA HIS A 3 -13.32 -24.84 -6.09
C HIS A 3 -12.67 -23.83 -7.04
N HIS A 4 -13.25 -22.64 -7.14
CA HIS A 4 -12.60 -21.49 -7.76
C HIS A 4 -11.69 -20.79 -6.72
N HIS A 5 -10.43 -21.23 -6.64
CA HIS A 5 -9.35 -20.44 -6.05
C HIS A 5 -8.88 -19.44 -7.11
N HIS A 6 -9.34 -18.20 -7.02
CA HIS A 6 -8.83 -17.11 -7.86
C HIS A 6 -7.77 -16.29 -7.13
N HIS A 7 -6.54 -16.46 -7.59
CA HIS A 7 -5.77 -15.38 -8.22
C HIS A 7 -5.05 -14.35 -7.31
N TRP A 8 -4.21 -14.82 -6.37
CA TRP A 8 -3.17 -13.96 -5.76
C TRP A 8 -1.74 -14.51 -5.87
N THR A 9 -1.56 -15.77 -6.28
CA THR A 9 -0.24 -16.44 -6.33
C THR A 9 0.61 -16.12 -7.57
N SER A 10 0.12 -15.37 -8.55
CA SER A 10 0.82 -15.17 -9.84
C SER A 10 1.77 -13.95 -9.87
N ILE A 11 2.01 -13.27 -8.76
CA ILE A 11 2.81 -12.02 -8.71
C ILE A 11 4.18 -12.24 -8.04
N ILE A 12 4.70 -13.47 -8.05
CA ILE A 12 6.03 -13.77 -7.50
C ILE A 12 7.01 -13.97 -8.65
N PRO A 13 7.91 -13.00 -8.95
CA PRO A 13 9.10 -13.29 -9.72
C PRO A 13 9.95 -14.30 -8.93
N LYS A 14 10.30 -15.42 -9.57
CA LYS A 14 11.31 -16.33 -9.05
C LYS A 14 12.69 -15.74 -9.36
N ASP A 15 13.28 -15.08 -8.39
CA ASP A 15 14.72 -14.81 -8.39
C ASP A 15 15.40 -15.95 -7.64
N ASP A 16 16.21 -16.73 -8.37
CA ASP A 16 17.52 -17.20 -7.95
C ASP A 16 18.04 -18.23 -8.96
N GLU A 17 19.17 -17.93 -9.59
CA GLU A 17 20.33 -18.82 -9.51
C GLU A 17 21.61 -18.04 -9.80
N ASN A 18 22.38 -17.90 -8.73
CA ASN A 18 23.67 -17.24 -8.61
C ASN A 18 24.76 -18.28 -8.93
N MET A 19 25.70 -17.99 -9.85
CA MET A 19 26.98 -18.72 -9.93
C MET A 19 28.13 -17.75 -9.71
N HIS A 20 28.90 -18.01 -8.64
CA HIS A 20 30.16 -17.36 -8.32
C HIS A 20 31.32 -17.95 -9.12
N ASP A 21 32.29 -17.09 -9.48
CA ASP A 21 33.76 -17.28 -9.34
C ASP A 21 34.46 -16.09 -10.03
N ASN A 22 35.66 -15.61 -9.72
CA ASN A 22 36.50 -15.54 -8.53
C ASN A 22 37.69 -14.60 -8.90
N SER A 23 38.36 -14.03 -7.88
CA SER A 23 39.76 -13.55 -7.88
C SER A 23 40.21 -12.21 -8.51
N GLY A 24 40.83 -11.37 -7.66
CA GLY A 24 42.17 -10.81 -7.93
C GLY A 24 42.40 -9.32 -7.66
N GLY A 25 43.26 -8.99 -6.68
CA GLY A 25 44.28 -7.93 -6.86
C GLY A 25 44.15 -6.61 -6.07
N ASP A 26 44.80 -6.60 -4.90
CA ASP A 26 45.60 -5.57 -4.21
C ASP A 26 45.42 -4.03 -4.42
N GLY A 27 45.34 -3.34 -3.27
CA GLY A 27 46.07 -2.11 -2.93
C GLY A 27 45.66 -0.77 -3.54
N VAL A 28 45.04 0.12 -2.74
CA VAL A 28 45.50 1.50 -2.41
C VAL A 28 44.49 2.11 -1.41
N MET A 29 44.96 2.56 -0.24
CA MET A 29 44.18 3.38 0.69
C MET A 29 43.98 4.79 0.11
N VAL A 30 42.74 5.19 -0.17
CA VAL A 30 42.35 6.59 -0.36
C VAL A 30 41.14 6.93 0.50
N ARG A 31 41.36 7.88 1.40
CA ARG A 31 40.41 8.75 2.13
C ARG A 31 38.96 8.73 1.61
N GLY A 32 38.04 8.37 2.50
CA GLY A 32 36.85 9.19 2.81
C GLY A 32 35.98 9.67 1.65
N ALA A 33 35.88 8.90 0.55
CA ALA A 33 34.79 9.09 -0.40
C ALA A 33 33.59 8.33 0.15
N MET A 34 32.49 9.04 0.43
CA MET A 34 31.17 8.44 0.46
C MET A 34 30.99 7.71 -0.87
N VAL A 35 31.22 6.40 -0.85
CA VAL A 35 30.94 5.54 -2.00
C VAL A 35 29.43 5.63 -2.19
N PRO A 36 28.94 6.16 -3.33
CA PRO A 36 27.53 6.06 -3.64
C PRO A 36 27.19 4.56 -3.63
N PRO A 37 26.08 4.14 -2.99
CA PRO A 37 25.69 2.76 -3.04
C PRO A 37 25.69 2.30 -4.51
N ARG A 38 26.43 1.22 -4.79
CA ARG A 38 26.50 0.60 -6.11
C ARG A 38 25.07 0.35 -6.59
N GLN A 39 24.83 0.64 -7.88
CA GLN A 39 23.60 0.42 -8.64
C GLN A 39 22.81 -0.82 -8.17
N GLY A 40 21.89 -0.60 -7.22
CA GLY A 40 20.69 -1.38 -6.99
C GLY A 40 19.59 -0.34 -7.02
N GLN A 41 18.98 -0.17 -8.20
CA GLN A 41 18.10 0.96 -8.52
C GLN A 41 17.03 1.14 -7.44
N SER A 42 17.18 2.16 -6.60
CA SER A 42 16.02 2.63 -5.83
C SER A 42 14.98 3.03 -6.88
N PRO A 43 13.76 2.45 -6.85
CA PRO A 43 12.76 2.70 -7.88
C PRO A 43 12.54 4.20 -8.02
N SER A 44 12.34 4.67 -9.26
CA SER A 44 12.02 6.08 -9.47
C SER A 44 10.78 6.45 -8.65
N LEU A 45 10.71 7.69 -8.17
CA LEU A 45 9.56 8.14 -7.39
C LEU A 45 8.23 7.93 -8.14
N GLY A 46 8.23 8.10 -9.46
CA GLY A 46 7.06 7.80 -10.30
C GLY A 46 6.68 6.31 -10.29
N PHE A 47 7.66 5.40 -10.26
CA PHE A 47 7.39 3.96 -10.12
C PHE A 47 6.87 3.63 -8.71
N ALA A 48 7.54 4.12 -7.66
CA ALA A 48 7.13 3.88 -6.28
C ALA A 48 5.70 4.40 -5.99
N LEU A 49 5.36 5.59 -6.49
CA LEU A 49 4.00 6.14 -6.39
C LEU A 49 2.99 5.30 -7.18
N ARG A 50 3.35 4.79 -8.35
CA ARG A 50 2.49 3.93 -9.17
C ARG A 50 2.20 2.60 -8.47
N GLU A 51 3.22 1.96 -7.90
CA GLU A 51 3.05 0.72 -7.13
C GLU A 51 2.15 0.95 -5.91
N LEU A 52 2.45 1.99 -5.11
CA LEU A 52 1.62 2.34 -3.95
C LEU A 52 0.16 2.62 -4.36
N LEU A 53 -0.05 3.39 -5.43
CA LEU A 53 -1.38 3.65 -5.98
C LEU A 53 -2.10 2.36 -6.37
N GLY A 54 -1.41 1.42 -7.03
CA GLY A 54 -1.95 0.13 -7.41
C GLY A 54 -2.44 -0.67 -6.19
N HIS A 55 -1.62 -0.76 -5.15
CA HIS A 55 -1.97 -1.43 -3.91
C HIS A 55 -3.14 -0.77 -3.18
N LEU A 56 -3.13 0.56 -3.06
CA LEU A 56 -4.21 1.32 -2.43
C LEU A 56 -5.53 1.18 -3.19
N THR A 57 -5.49 1.21 -4.53
CA THR A 57 -6.68 1.06 -5.37
C THR A 57 -7.27 -0.34 -5.24
N SER A 58 -6.42 -1.38 -5.26
CA SER A 58 -6.85 -2.76 -5.07
C SER A 58 -7.47 -2.95 -3.69
N ALA A 59 -6.81 -2.49 -2.63
CA ALA A 59 -7.32 -2.57 -1.26
C ALA A 59 -8.65 -1.84 -1.08
N ARG A 60 -8.78 -0.64 -1.65
CA ARG A 60 -10.05 0.11 -1.65
C ARG A 60 -11.16 -0.69 -2.32
N HIS A 61 -10.91 -1.23 -3.51
CA HIS A 61 -11.91 -2.01 -4.24
C HIS A 61 -12.37 -3.24 -3.46
N THR A 62 -11.44 -3.92 -2.79
CA THR A 62 -11.79 -5.04 -1.89
C THR A 62 -12.65 -4.60 -0.72
N CYS A 63 -12.30 -3.50 -0.04
CA CYS A 63 -13.08 -2.99 1.09
C CYS A 63 -14.49 -2.55 0.67
N GLU A 64 -14.60 -1.80 -0.43
CA GLU A 64 -15.88 -1.36 -1.00
C GLU A 64 -16.76 -2.56 -1.38
N THR A 65 -16.17 -3.57 -2.01
CA THR A 65 -16.87 -4.82 -2.34
C THR A 65 -17.40 -5.53 -1.11
N GLN A 66 -16.61 -5.61 -0.04
CA GLN A 66 -17.01 -6.27 1.21
C GLN A 66 -18.15 -5.52 1.91
N LEU A 67 -18.10 -4.19 1.92
CA LEU A 67 -19.18 -3.36 2.46
C LEU A 67 -20.49 -3.58 1.67
N MET A 68 -20.43 -3.57 0.34
CA MET A 68 -21.61 -3.80 -0.50
C MET A 68 -22.19 -5.20 -0.29
N GLN A 69 -21.34 -6.23 -0.28
CA GLN A 69 -21.79 -7.61 -0.10
C GLN A 69 -22.37 -7.85 1.29
N PHE A 70 -21.79 -7.23 2.32
CA PHE A 70 -22.31 -7.28 3.68
C PHE A 70 -23.68 -6.59 3.79
N GLN A 71 -23.85 -5.40 3.20
CA GLN A 71 -25.15 -4.72 3.16
C GLN A 71 -26.22 -5.57 2.46
N GLN A 72 -25.89 -6.18 1.32
CA GLN A 72 -26.78 -7.11 0.62
C GLN A 72 -27.08 -8.37 1.43
N HIS A 73 -26.14 -8.84 2.24
CA HIS A 73 -26.38 -9.95 3.16
C HIS A 73 -27.38 -9.55 4.24
N CYS A 74 -27.14 -8.44 4.95
CA CYS A 74 -28.05 -7.95 5.98
C CYS A 74 -29.48 -7.73 5.45
N GLN A 75 -29.63 -7.20 4.24
CA GLN A 75 -30.94 -7.09 3.58
C GLN A 75 -31.61 -8.45 3.37
N ARG A 76 -30.85 -9.46 2.90
CA ARG A 76 -31.39 -10.82 2.66
C ARG A 76 -31.79 -11.54 3.95
N VAL A 77 -31.07 -11.34 5.05
CA VAL A 77 -31.36 -11.98 6.33
C VAL A 77 -32.25 -11.15 7.26
N GLY A 78 -32.72 -9.98 6.79
CA GLY A 78 -33.63 -9.12 7.56
C GLY A 78 -32.98 -8.41 8.74
N VAL A 79 -31.66 -8.16 8.67
CA VAL A 79 -30.92 -7.44 9.71
C VAL A 79 -31.09 -5.94 9.49
N ASP A 80 -31.59 -5.26 10.52
CA ASP A 80 -31.67 -3.80 10.56
C ASP A 80 -30.28 -3.18 10.73
N MET A 81 -29.79 -2.52 9.68
CA MET A 81 -28.48 -1.86 9.64
C MET A 81 -28.36 -0.67 10.61
N SER A 82 -29.48 -0.14 11.12
CA SER A 82 -29.48 0.91 12.16
C SER A 82 -29.24 0.34 13.56
N ASN A 83 -29.47 -0.96 13.77
CA ASN A 83 -29.17 -1.63 15.02
C ASN A 83 -27.69 -2.01 15.09
N GLN A 84 -26.90 -1.20 15.81
CA GLN A 84 -25.45 -1.38 15.93
C GLN A 84 -25.06 -2.75 16.47
N ALA A 85 -25.76 -3.28 17.47
CA ALA A 85 -25.41 -4.55 18.10
C ALA A 85 -25.63 -5.75 17.16
N LEU A 86 -26.77 -5.77 16.46
CA LEU A 86 -27.05 -6.82 15.47
C LEU A 86 -26.10 -6.73 14.28
N ARG A 87 -25.89 -5.52 13.74
CA ARG A 87 -24.94 -5.29 12.66
C ARG A 87 -23.52 -5.74 13.01
N GLN A 88 -23.03 -5.40 14.21
CA GLN A 88 -21.69 -5.78 14.64
C GLN A 88 -21.55 -7.29 14.85
N ARG A 89 -22.60 -7.94 15.36
CA ARG A 89 -22.64 -9.40 15.47
C ARG A 89 -22.54 -10.06 14.10
N GLU A 90 -23.37 -9.63 13.14
CA GLU A 90 -23.36 -10.18 11.78
C GLU A 90 -22.06 -9.87 11.05
N TRP A 91 -21.48 -8.69 11.26
CA TRP A 91 -20.17 -8.34 10.72
C TRP A 91 -19.08 -9.29 11.21
N THR A 92 -19.09 -9.62 12.50
CA THR A 92 -18.11 -10.55 13.07
C THR A 92 -18.22 -11.94 12.45
N LEU A 93 -19.45 -12.42 12.19
CA LEU A 93 -19.69 -13.68 11.49
C LEU A 93 -19.23 -13.60 10.02
N TRP A 94 -19.59 -12.52 9.34
CA TRP A 94 -19.22 -12.26 7.95
C TRP A 94 -17.71 -12.29 7.73
N ILE A 95 -16.96 -11.57 8.57
CA ILE A 95 -15.50 -11.53 8.52
C ILE A 95 -14.94 -12.92 8.77
N ARG A 96 -15.41 -13.63 9.80
CA ARG A 96 -14.91 -14.98 10.12
C ARG A 96 -15.08 -15.97 8.96
N GLU A 97 -16.14 -15.85 8.17
CA GLU A 97 -16.42 -16.75 7.06
C GLU A 97 -15.67 -16.39 5.77
N ARG A 98 -15.30 -15.12 5.58
CA ARG A 98 -14.85 -14.62 4.27
C ARG A 98 -13.46 -13.98 4.26
N PHE A 99 -12.93 -13.60 5.41
CA PHE A 99 -11.61 -12.99 5.49
C PHE A 99 -10.57 -14.02 5.86
N ASP A 100 -9.52 -14.04 5.05
CA ASP A 100 -8.28 -14.75 5.37
C ASP A 100 -7.60 -14.02 6.55
N PRO A 101 -7.28 -14.73 7.64
CA PRO A 101 -6.52 -14.17 8.76
C PRO A 101 -5.19 -13.50 8.34
N ASP A 102 -4.56 -13.98 7.27
CA ASP A 102 -3.28 -13.47 6.77
C ASP A 102 -3.43 -12.20 5.92
N MET A 103 -4.66 -11.82 5.55
CA MET A 103 -4.92 -10.65 4.73
C MET A 103 -4.54 -9.33 5.42
N CYS A 104 -4.76 -9.24 6.74
CA CYS A 104 -4.42 -8.04 7.52
C CYS A 104 -2.91 -7.78 7.62
N PRO A 105 -2.09 -8.75 8.07
CA PRO A 105 -0.63 -8.62 8.03
C PRO A 105 -0.14 -8.27 6.64
N HIS A 106 -0.66 -8.97 5.62
CA HIS A 106 -0.21 -8.76 4.25
C HIS A 106 -0.51 -7.36 3.70
N LEU A 107 -1.73 -6.87 3.89
CA LEU A 107 -2.12 -5.52 3.47
C LEU A 107 -1.30 -4.45 4.18
N ARG A 108 -1.07 -4.63 5.50
CA ARG A 108 -0.24 -3.74 6.31
C ARG A 108 1.19 -3.71 5.79
N ASP A 109 1.79 -4.87 5.53
CA ASP A 109 3.18 -4.99 5.10
C ASP A 109 3.40 -4.42 3.71
N ILE A 110 2.47 -4.64 2.78
CA ILE A 110 2.53 -4.07 1.43
C ILE A 110 2.44 -2.54 1.49
N ILE A 111 1.44 -1.99 2.19
CA ILE A 111 1.27 -0.54 2.29
C ILE A 111 2.49 0.09 2.96
N ASP A 112 2.99 -0.49 4.06
CA ASP A 112 4.17 0.07 4.75
C ASP A 112 5.45 -0.01 3.90
N ARG A 113 5.66 -1.11 3.18
CA ARG A 113 6.80 -1.25 2.27
C ARG A 113 6.75 -0.20 1.16
N SER A 114 5.61 -0.07 0.47
CA SER A 114 5.45 0.87 -0.63
C SER A 114 5.53 2.33 -0.14
N ARG A 115 4.97 2.63 1.03
CA ARG A 115 5.13 3.94 1.70
C ARG A 115 6.60 4.26 1.95
N ARG A 116 7.36 3.32 2.51
CA ARG A 116 8.81 3.49 2.75
C ARG A 116 9.60 3.67 1.45
N GLN A 117 9.24 2.96 0.39
CA GLN A 117 9.85 3.16 -0.94
C GLN A 117 9.58 4.56 -1.48
N VAL A 118 8.34 5.07 -1.40
CA VAL A 118 8.02 6.44 -1.80
C VAL A 118 8.84 7.46 -1.00
N ALA A 119 8.94 7.29 0.31
CA ALA A 119 9.72 8.19 1.17
C ALA A 119 11.22 8.19 0.80
N ALA A 120 11.79 7.01 0.54
CA ALA A 120 13.19 6.87 0.14
C ALA A 120 13.45 7.46 -1.26
N SER A 121 12.57 7.20 -2.24
CA SER A 121 12.68 7.77 -3.58
C SER A 121 12.48 9.29 -3.58
N TYR A 122 11.60 9.80 -2.72
CA TYR A 122 11.38 11.24 -2.55
C TYR A 122 12.62 11.93 -1.99
N SER A 123 13.20 11.41 -0.90
CA SER A 123 14.41 12.01 -0.29
C SER A 123 15.63 11.95 -1.20
N TRP A 124 15.73 10.90 -2.02
CA TRP A 124 16.79 10.77 -3.02
C TRP A 124 16.64 11.79 -4.16
N GLN A 125 15.42 11.94 -4.69
CA GLN A 125 15.16 12.81 -5.85
C GLN A 125 15.07 14.30 -5.48
N TYR A 126 14.62 14.61 -4.28
CA TYR A 126 14.41 15.98 -3.82
C TYR A 126 15.22 16.23 -2.56
N SER A 127 16.44 16.74 -2.76
CA SER A 127 17.28 17.25 -1.68
C SER A 127 16.81 18.63 -1.22
N PRO A 128 17.02 19.01 0.06
CA PRO A 128 16.69 20.33 0.58
C PRO A 128 17.49 21.40 -0.19
N GLY A 129 16.86 22.00 -1.19
CA GLY A 129 17.50 22.92 -2.15
C GLY A 129 16.83 22.94 -3.52
N GLN A 130 16.06 21.91 -3.89
CA GLN A 130 15.19 21.98 -5.06
C GLN A 130 13.81 22.50 -4.67
N ASP A 131 13.34 23.51 -5.40
CA ASP A 131 12.03 24.13 -5.22
C ASP A 131 10.95 23.19 -5.77
N VAL A 132 10.66 22.15 -4.98
CA VAL A 132 9.55 21.25 -5.26
C VAL A 132 8.28 22.07 -5.11
N ALA A 133 7.47 22.17 -6.18
CA ALA A 133 6.19 22.85 -6.12
C ALA A 133 5.45 22.42 -4.84
N GLY A 134 5.21 23.36 -3.91
CA GLY A 134 4.79 23.04 -2.54
C GLY A 134 3.53 22.15 -2.46
N HIS A 135 2.73 22.13 -3.52
CA HIS A 135 1.60 21.23 -3.71
C HIS A 135 2.00 19.74 -3.78
N PHE A 136 3.08 19.38 -4.47
CA PHE A 136 3.58 18.00 -4.53
C PHE A 136 4.12 17.54 -3.18
N ALA A 137 4.92 18.36 -2.51
CA ALA A 137 5.44 18.05 -1.17
C ALA A 137 4.30 17.84 -0.16
N ASN A 138 3.26 18.69 -0.21
CA ASN A 138 2.09 18.52 0.65
C ASN A 138 1.29 17.25 0.31
N ALA A 139 1.16 16.89 -0.96
CA ALA A 139 0.48 15.67 -1.39
C ALA A 139 1.18 14.39 -0.90
N VAL A 140 2.51 14.33 -1.04
CA VAL A 140 3.32 13.21 -0.55
C VAL A 140 3.22 13.11 0.97
N ARG A 141 3.21 14.24 1.69
CA ARG A 141 3.02 14.27 3.14
C ARG A 141 1.63 13.75 3.55
N LEU A 142 0.57 14.20 2.88
CA LEU A 142 -0.80 13.73 3.15
C LEU A 142 -0.96 12.24 2.83
N LEU A 143 -0.33 11.76 1.76
CA LEU A 143 -0.26 10.34 1.42
C LEU A 143 0.42 9.52 2.52
N ASP A 144 1.56 9.98 3.04
CA ASP A 144 2.25 9.30 4.15
C ASP A 144 1.37 9.22 5.40
N VAL A 145 0.73 10.31 5.78
CA VAL A 145 -0.21 10.34 6.93
C VAL A 145 -1.36 9.37 6.72
N SER A 146 -2.01 9.38 5.55
CA SER A 146 -3.09 8.43 5.25
C SER A 146 -2.59 6.98 5.29
N CYS A 147 -1.42 6.66 4.74
CA CYS A 147 -0.86 5.31 4.81
C CYS A 147 -0.57 4.87 6.26
N GLN A 148 -0.08 5.77 7.12
CA GLN A 148 0.12 5.47 8.55
C GLN A 148 -1.21 5.19 9.26
N THR A 149 -2.24 5.99 8.99
CA THR A 149 -3.59 5.76 9.52
C THR A 149 -4.13 4.40 9.08
N LEU A 150 -4.00 4.05 7.80
CA LEU A 150 -4.40 2.75 7.27
C LEU A 150 -3.71 1.59 8.02
N ILE A 151 -2.39 1.66 8.16
CA ILE A 151 -1.59 0.65 8.89
C ILE A 151 -2.11 0.45 10.33
N GLY A 152 -2.48 1.54 11.01
CA GLY A 152 -3.04 1.48 12.36
C GLY A 152 -4.47 0.92 12.43
N MET A 153 -5.25 1.10 11.37
CA MET A 153 -6.69 0.78 11.35
C MET A 153 -7.02 -0.60 10.79
N VAL A 154 -6.15 -1.23 9.99
CA VAL A 154 -6.44 -2.51 9.30
C VAL A 154 -6.98 -3.58 10.26
N HIS A 155 -6.32 -3.78 11.41
CA HIS A 155 -6.75 -4.78 12.38
C HIS A 155 -8.08 -4.43 13.04
N GLN A 156 -8.28 -3.16 13.40
CA GLN A 156 -9.53 -2.71 14.00
C GLN A 156 -10.70 -2.82 13.01
N GLY A 157 -10.47 -2.50 11.73
CA GLY A 157 -11.47 -2.60 10.68
C GLY A 157 -12.03 -4.01 10.52
N MET A 158 -11.20 -5.05 10.62
CA MET A 158 -11.74 -6.42 10.53
C MET A 158 -12.59 -6.82 11.72
N ASN A 159 -12.41 -6.20 12.88
CA ASN A 159 -13.15 -6.55 14.08
C ASN A 159 -14.38 -5.67 14.31
N ASP A 160 -14.46 -4.51 13.67
CA ASP A 160 -15.51 -3.52 13.91
C ASP A 160 -15.98 -2.90 12.61
N TRP A 161 -17.30 -2.96 12.36
CA TRP A 161 -17.88 -2.50 11.10
C TRP A 161 -17.73 -0.98 10.89
N ASP A 162 -17.85 -0.19 11.96
CA ASP A 162 -17.70 1.26 11.89
C ASP A 162 -16.24 1.63 11.57
N ALA A 163 -15.28 0.90 12.15
CA ALA A 163 -13.87 1.01 11.83
C ALA A 163 -13.55 0.56 10.41
N PHE A 164 -14.19 -0.49 9.90
CA PHE A 164 -14.03 -0.93 8.51
C PHE A 164 -14.53 0.12 7.51
N THR A 165 -15.65 0.76 7.82
CA THR A 165 -16.20 1.85 7.00
C THR A 165 -15.24 3.05 6.99
N LYS A 166 -14.64 3.39 8.14
CA LYS A 166 -13.60 4.42 8.20
C LYS A 166 -12.32 4.02 7.45
N LEU A 167 -11.92 2.75 7.50
CA LEU A 167 -10.79 2.23 6.75
C LEU A 167 -10.99 2.42 5.23
N GLU A 168 -12.20 2.18 4.71
CA GLU A 168 -12.52 2.44 3.30
C GLU A 168 -12.41 3.94 2.94
N LEU A 169 -12.88 4.83 3.82
CA LEU A 169 -12.77 6.27 3.62
C LEU A 169 -11.31 6.74 3.57
N GLU A 170 -10.46 6.25 4.47
CA GLU A 170 -9.03 6.55 4.47
C GLU A 170 -8.33 5.97 3.24
N LEU A 171 -8.73 4.78 2.77
CA LEU A 171 -8.21 4.20 1.53
C LEU A 171 -8.55 5.09 0.33
N ARG A 172 -9.78 5.61 0.28
CA ARG A 172 -10.22 6.55 -0.75
C ARG A 172 -9.41 7.84 -0.74
N ALA A 173 -9.15 8.40 0.44
CA ALA A 173 -8.30 9.58 0.59
C ALA A 173 -6.86 9.31 0.13
N ALA A 174 -6.27 8.19 0.55
CA ALA A 174 -4.92 7.77 0.16
C ALA A 174 -4.79 7.62 -1.37
N VAL A 175 -5.77 6.99 -2.02
CA VAL A 175 -5.84 6.91 -3.50
C VAL A 175 -5.89 8.30 -4.13
N GLY A 176 -6.68 9.22 -3.55
CA GLY A 176 -6.74 10.61 -4.00
C GLY A 176 -5.39 11.32 -3.93
N TYR A 177 -4.68 11.21 -2.80
CA TYR A 177 -3.36 11.83 -2.64
C TYR A 177 -2.28 11.18 -3.53
N ALA A 178 -2.33 9.87 -3.74
CA ALA A 178 -1.43 9.17 -4.65
C ALA A 178 -1.66 9.60 -6.11
N ASN A 179 -2.92 9.74 -6.55
CA ASN A 179 -3.26 10.27 -7.88
C ASN A 179 -2.83 11.72 -8.05
N PHE A 180 -3.13 12.58 -7.08
CA PHE A 180 -2.72 13.99 -7.15
C PHE A 180 -1.19 14.12 -7.20
N SER A 181 -0.47 13.29 -6.43
CA SER A 181 0.99 13.22 -6.48
C SER A 181 1.51 12.82 -7.87
N LYS A 182 0.79 11.97 -8.60
CA LYS A 182 1.13 11.62 -9.99
C LYS A 182 0.95 12.82 -10.93
N GLU A 183 -0.14 13.56 -10.79
CA GLU A 183 -0.47 14.70 -11.67
C GLU A 183 0.47 15.89 -11.48
N VAL A 184 0.94 16.11 -10.25
CA VAL A 184 1.78 17.25 -9.90
C VAL A 184 3.28 16.92 -9.82
N ASN A 185 3.69 15.72 -10.26
CA ASN A 185 5.10 15.32 -10.32
C ASN A 185 5.80 15.92 -11.56
N PRO A 186 6.79 16.82 -11.39
CA PRO A 186 7.54 17.41 -12.51
C PRO A 186 8.32 16.37 -13.35
N GLY A 187 8.67 15.22 -12.78
CA GLY A 187 9.42 14.16 -13.44
C GLY A 187 8.60 13.22 -14.33
N TYR A 188 7.26 13.32 -14.32
CA TYR A 188 6.39 12.47 -15.14
C TYR A 188 6.38 12.85 -16.63
N PHE A 189 6.88 14.04 -16.98
CA PHE A 189 6.93 14.55 -18.35
C PHE A 189 8.17 14.09 -19.15
N TRP A 190 9.16 13.45 -18.50
CA TRP A 190 10.46 13.12 -19.12
C TRP A 190 10.87 11.64 -18.97
N SER A 191 9.91 10.74 -18.78
CA SER A 191 10.15 9.28 -18.78
C SER A 191 9.14 8.54 -19.63
#